data_AF-A0A950IUB3-F1
#
_entry.id   AF-A0A950IUB3-F1
#
_cell.length_a   1.000
_cell.length_b   1.000
_cell.length_c   1.000
_cell.angle_alpha   90.00
_cell.angle_beta   90.00
_cell.angle_gamma   90.00
#
_symmetry.space_group_name_H-M   'P 1'
#
loop_
_entity.id
_entity.type
_entity.pdbx_description
1 polymer ?
#
loop_
_entity_poly.entity_id
_entity_poly.type
_entity_poly.pdbx_seq_one_letter_code
_entity_poly.pdbx_strand_id
1 'polypeptide(L)'
;MHLLRRDLILVSLFAVGLATLLAAFLAHRGAARLARIVTFANRIAAGDFSARIEEEGSLDEISGVAHALDATASRLQATFNALETKQRELTALLDSMQEAVIAVDAAGRISWSNTVMQRIAPVAMRQGQALVHAVRDPEVLACVDTALRDRQPRSGRATSVAP
;
A
#
# COMPACT_ATOMS: atom_id res chain seq x y z
N MET A 1 54.07 -53.00 0.68
CA MET A 1 53.29 -52.35 1.76
C MET A 1 53.14 -50.82 1.57
N HIS A 2 54.19 -50.07 1.18
CA HIS A 2 54.08 -48.61 1.00
C HIS A 2 53.27 -48.14 -0.22
N LEU A 3 53.27 -48.90 -1.32
CA LEU A 3 52.50 -48.56 -2.54
C LEU A 3 50.98 -48.59 -2.29
N LEU A 4 50.49 -49.64 -1.61
CA LEU A 4 49.07 -49.78 -1.24
C LEU A 4 48.58 -48.64 -0.32
N ARG A 5 49.43 -48.19 0.62
CA ARG A 5 49.09 -47.05 1.50
C ARG A 5 48.97 -45.75 0.72
N ARG A 6 49.82 -45.52 -0.29
CA ARG A 6 49.81 -44.30 -1.09
C ARG A 6 48.54 -44.22 -1.96
N ASP A 7 48.14 -45.32 -2.56
CA ASP A 7 46.94 -45.39 -3.38
C ASP A 7 45.67 -45.17 -2.55
N LEU A 8 45.60 -45.75 -1.35
CA LEU A 8 44.49 -45.51 -0.41
C LEU A 8 44.37 -44.04 0.01
N ILE A 9 45.50 -43.37 0.27
CA ILE A 9 45.52 -41.95 0.61
C ILE A 9 45.04 -41.09 -0.56
N LEU A 10 45.47 -41.41 -1.80
CA LEU A 10 45.05 -40.67 -3.00
C LEU A 10 43.55 -40.82 -3.27
N VAL A 11 43.00 -42.04 -3.13
CA VAL A 11 41.56 -42.30 -3.31
C VAL A 11 40.74 -41.60 -2.22
N SER A 12 41.18 -41.65 -0.97
CA SER A 12 40.51 -40.95 0.13
C SER A 12 40.53 -39.43 -0.06
N LEU A 13 41.67 -38.87 -0.47
CA LEU A 13 41.79 -37.44 -0.76
C LEU A 13 40.89 -37.01 -1.92
N PHE A 14 40.82 -37.82 -2.98
CA PHE A 14 39.94 -37.58 -4.11
C PHE A 14 38.45 -37.64 -3.70
N ALA A 15 38.07 -38.63 -2.89
CA ALA A 15 36.70 -38.77 -2.38
C ALA A 15 36.30 -37.58 -1.51
N VAL A 16 37.18 -37.13 -0.61
CA VAL A 16 36.94 -35.94 0.24
C VAL A 16 36.85 -34.68 -0.63
N GLY A 17 37.73 -34.53 -1.63
CA GLY A 17 37.69 -33.42 -2.57
C GLY A 17 36.35 -33.36 -3.31
N LEU A 18 35.92 -34.49 -3.87
CA LEU A 18 34.66 -34.60 -4.61
C LEU A 18 33.44 -34.33 -3.71
N ALA A 19 33.42 -34.90 -2.50
CA ALA A 19 32.35 -34.68 -1.53
C ALA A 19 32.25 -33.20 -1.10
N THR A 20 33.39 -32.54 -0.89
CA THR A 20 33.45 -31.11 -0.54
C THR A 20 32.93 -30.25 -1.69
N LEU A 21 33.29 -30.59 -2.92
CA LEU A 21 32.85 -29.87 -4.12
C LEU A 21 31.35 -30.01 -4.35
N LEU A 22 30.81 -31.22 -4.18
CA LEU A 22 29.37 -31.51 -4.20
C LEU A 22 28.61 -30.75 -3.11
N ALA A 23 29.12 -30.76 -1.87
CA ALA A 23 28.52 -30.05 -0.76
C ALA A 23 28.50 -28.53 -0.99
N ALA A 24 29.61 -27.96 -1.47
CA ALA A 24 29.70 -26.55 -1.82
C ALA A 24 28.71 -26.18 -2.94
N PHE A 25 28.58 -27.03 -3.97
CA PHE A 25 27.64 -26.81 -5.07
C PHE A 25 26.17 -26.80 -4.59
N LEU A 26 25.78 -27.76 -3.75
CA LEU A 26 24.43 -27.81 -3.17
C LEU A 26 24.16 -26.60 -2.27
N ALA A 27 25.10 -26.23 -1.41
CA ALA A 27 24.99 -25.08 -0.53
C ALA A 27 24.80 -23.77 -1.32
N HIS A 28 25.58 -23.59 -2.39
CA HIS A 28 25.49 -22.39 -3.22
C HIS A 28 24.14 -22.30 -3.95
N ARG A 29 23.65 -23.43 -4.47
CA ARG A 29 22.34 -23.51 -5.13
C ARG A 29 21.18 -23.20 -4.17
N GLY A 30 21.24 -23.69 -2.93
CA GLY A 30 20.25 -23.39 -1.89
C GLY A 30 20.27 -21.92 -1.47
N ALA A 31 21.46 -21.36 -1.22
CA ALA A 31 21.62 -19.96 -0.85
C ALA A 31 21.09 -19.00 -1.95
N ALA A 32 21.36 -19.30 -3.22
CA ALA A 32 20.85 -18.52 -4.34
C ALA A 32 19.31 -18.54 -4.41
N ARG A 33 18.66 -19.69 -4.17
CA ARG A 33 17.19 -19.77 -4.09
C ARG A 33 16.64 -18.92 -2.95
N LEU A 34 17.25 -18.97 -1.77
CA LEU A 34 16.80 -18.21 -0.60
C LEU A 34 16.92 -16.69 -0.84
N ALA A 35 18.02 -16.25 -1.46
CA ALA A 35 18.22 -14.86 -1.81
C ALA A 35 17.15 -14.31 -2.77
N ARG A 36 16.68 -15.12 -3.73
CA ARG A 36 15.56 -14.74 -4.62
C ARG A 36 14.27 -14.48 -3.85
N ILE A 37 13.95 -15.32 -2.86
CA ILE A 37 12.75 -15.17 -2.03
C ILE A 37 12.85 -13.94 -1.13
N VAL A 38 14.01 -13.70 -0.50
CA VAL A 38 14.24 -12.50 0.32
C VAL A 38 14.08 -11.23 -0.54
N THR A 39 14.63 -11.25 -1.76
CA THR A 39 14.50 -10.13 -2.69
C THR A 39 13.04 -9.88 -3.07
N PHE A 40 12.28 -10.93 -3.33
CA PHE A 40 10.86 -10.83 -3.61
C PHE A 40 10.05 -10.29 -2.42
N ALA A 41 10.30 -10.79 -1.20
CA ALA A 41 9.67 -10.29 0.02
C ALA A 41 9.96 -8.80 0.24
N ASN A 42 11.20 -8.35 -0.02
CA ASN A 42 11.57 -6.94 0.05
C ASN A 42 10.83 -6.08 -0.99
N ARG A 43 10.59 -6.58 -2.20
CA ARG A 43 9.80 -5.87 -3.22
C ARG A 43 8.33 -5.71 -2.81
N ILE A 44 7.73 -6.77 -2.26
CA ILE A 44 6.37 -6.70 -1.70
C ILE A 44 6.33 -5.69 -0.54
N ALA A 45 7.30 -5.73 0.37
CA ALA A 45 7.38 -4.78 1.49
C ALA A 45 7.55 -3.32 1.01
N ALA A 46 8.19 -3.11 -0.14
CA ALA A 46 8.32 -1.81 -0.78
C ALA A 46 7.07 -1.36 -1.57
N GLY A 47 6.00 -2.16 -1.59
CA GLY A 47 4.72 -1.83 -2.24
C GLY A 47 4.56 -2.33 -3.68
N ASP A 48 5.51 -3.12 -4.20
CA ASP A 48 5.39 -3.76 -5.51
C ASP A 48 4.72 -5.14 -5.38
N PHE A 49 3.39 -5.14 -5.35
CA PHE A 49 2.57 -6.36 -5.28
C PHE A 49 2.37 -7.04 -6.65
N SER A 50 2.88 -6.43 -7.72
CA SER A 50 2.85 -6.99 -9.08
C SER A 50 3.95 -8.02 -9.31
N ALA A 51 4.98 -8.01 -8.46
CA ALA A 51 6.05 -8.99 -8.49
C ALA A 51 5.48 -10.41 -8.43
N ARG A 52 6.09 -11.33 -9.18
CA ARG A 52 5.83 -12.77 -9.13
C ARG A 52 7.14 -13.53 -8.90
N ILE A 53 7.06 -14.67 -8.25
CA ILE A 53 8.19 -15.61 -8.15
C ILE A 53 8.12 -16.53 -9.37
N GLU A 54 9.11 -16.45 -10.25
CA GLU A 54 9.31 -17.44 -11.32
C GLU A 54 9.87 -18.72 -10.69
N GLU A 55 9.04 -19.75 -10.55
CA GLU A 55 9.42 -21.02 -9.95
C GLU A 55 10.12 -21.94 -10.95
N GLU A 56 11.45 -22.02 -10.88
CA GLU A 56 12.23 -23.08 -11.52
C GLU A 56 12.36 -24.30 -10.59
N GLY A 57 11.28 -25.08 -10.51
CA GLY A 57 11.32 -26.50 -10.17
C GLY A 57 10.80 -26.96 -8.80
N SER A 58 9.78 -27.83 -8.88
CA SER A 58 9.33 -28.94 -8.01
C SER A 58 9.39 -28.78 -6.48
N LEU A 59 8.20 -28.70 -5.87
CA LEU A 59 7.78 -29.32 -4.59
C LEU A 59 8.86 -29.41 -3.50
N ASP A 60 9.42 -28.26 -3.13
CA ASP A 60 10.29 -28.11 -1.95
C ASP A 60 9.56 -27.25 -0.91
N GLU A 61 9.91 -27.38 0.37
CA GLU A 61 9.32 -26.60 1.47
C GLU A 61 9.44 -25.09 1.23
N ILE A 62 10.51 -24.71 0.52
CA ILE A 62 10.81 -23.36 0.07
C ILE A 62 9.80 -22.84 -0.99
N SER A 63 9.29 -23.70 -1.88
CA SER A 63 8.22 -23.36 -2.83
C SER A 63 6.87 -23.18 -2.12
N GLY A 64 6.62 -23.94 -1.05
CA GLY A 64 5.46 -23.73 -0.19
C GLY A 64 5.42 -22.32 0.42
N VAL A 65 6.57 -21.81 0.87
CA VAL A 65 6.68 -20.43 1.39
C VAL A 65 6.50 -19.39 0.27
N ALA A 66 7.06 -19.64 -0.91
CA ALA A 66 6.88 -18.78 -2.08
C ALA A 66 5.40 -18.64 -2.47
N HIS A 67 4.67 -19.76 -2.54
CA HIS A 67 3.22 -19.76 -2.80
C HIS A 67 2.41 -19.06 -1.71
N ALA A 68 2.73 -19.29 -0.43
CA ALA A 68 2.04 -18.61 0.66
C ALA A 68 2.22 -17.09 0.55
N LEU A 69 3.44 -16.64 0.23
CA LEU A 69 3.76 -15.22 0.07
C LEU A 69 3.05 -14.60 -1.14
N ASP A 70 3.01 -15.30 -2.28
CA ASP A 70 2.29 -14.87 -3.48
C ASP A 70 0.76 -14.78 -3.25
N ALA A 71 0.19 -15.73 -2.50
CA ALA A 71 -1.21 -15.69 -2.10
C ALA A 71 -1.54 -14.47 -1.23
N THR A 72 -0.66 -14.13 -0.26
CA THR A 72 -0.81 -12.90 0.53
C THR A 72 -0.70 -11.64 -0.33
N ALA A 73 0.27 -11.58 -1.25
CA ALA A 73 0.43 -10.44 -2.16
C ALA A 73 -0.83 -10.24 -3.02
N SER A 74 -1.37 -11.32 -3.59
CA SER A 74 -2.59 -11.31 -4.38
C SER A 74 -3.81 -10.83 -3.58
N ARG A 75 -3.95 -11.27 -2.32
CA ARG A 75 -5.04 -10.82 -1.43
C ARG A 75 -4.91 -9.34 -1.05
N LEU A 76 -3.69 -8.86 -0.83
CA LEU A 76 -3.44 -7.46 -0.53
C LEU A 76 -3.81 -6.59 -1.74
N GLN A 77 -3.38 -6.97 -2.95
CA GLN A 77 -3.75 -6.29 -4.19
C GLN A 77 -5.27 -6.24 -4.39
N ALA A 78 -5.98 -7.35 -4.16
CA ALA A 78 -7.43 -7.37 -4.25
C ALA A 78 -8.10 -6.42 -3.24
N THR A 79 -7.56 -6.37 -2.01
CA THR A 79 -8.07 -5.48 -0.96
C THR A 79 -7.86 -4.00 -1.32
N PHE A 80 -6.69 -3.64 -1.84
CA PHE A 80 -6.42 -2.27 -2.31
C PHE A 80 -7.34 -1.87 -3.46
N ASN A 81 -7.52 -2.74 -4.45
CA ASN A 81 -8.43 -2.47 -5.58
C ASN A 81 -9.89 -2.30 -5.12
N ALA A 82 -10.32 -3.10 -4.14
CA ALA A 82 -11.65 -2.97 -3.54
C ALA A 82 -11.81 -1.65 -2.78
N LEU A 83 -10.79 -1.24 -2.03
CA LEU A 83 -10.77 0.03 -1.30
C LEU A 83 -10.83 1.23 -2.25
N GLU A 84 -10.06 1.19 -3.34
CA GLU A 84 -10.08 2.22 -4.38
C GLU A 84 -11.45 2.29 -5.06
N THR A 85 -12.07 1.14 -5.35
CA THR A 85 -13.42 1.08 -5.92
C THR A 85 -14.45 1.70 -4.96
N LYS A 86 -14.37 1.39 -3.66
CA LYS A 86 -15.21 1.98 -2.62
C LYS A 86 -15.02 3.49 -2.50
N GLN A 87 -13.79 3.98 -2.57
CA GLN A 87 -13.51 5.41 -2.56
C GLN A 87 -14.09 6.11 -3.78
N ARG A 88 -13.95 5.53 -4.97
CA ARG A 88 -14.55 6.03 -6.21
C ARG A 88 -16.07 6.03 -6.15
N GLU A 89 -16.68 4.98 -5.59
CA GLU A 89 -18.13 4.88 -5.39
C GLU A 89 -18.64 5.97 -4.44
N LEU A 90 -17.99 6.19 -3.29
CA LEU A 90 -18.33 7.29 -2.38
C LEU A 90 -18.16 8.67 -3.02
N THR A 91 -17.09 8.86 -3.80
CA THR A 91 -16.84 10.11 -4.52
C THR A 91 -17.92 10.35 -5.57
N ALA A 92 -18.27 9.34 -6.36
CA ALA A 92 -19.34 9.41 -7.34
C ALA A 92 -20.71 9.66 -6.71
N LEU A 93 -20.99 9.05 -5.55
CA LEU A 93 -22.21 9.32 -4.79
C LEU A 93 -22.25 10.79 -4.32
N LEU A 94 -21.17 11.31 -3.73
CA LEU A 94 -21.07 12.71 -3.30
C LEU A 94 -21.10 13.71 -4.47
N ASP A 95 -20.58 13.33 -5.64
CA ASP A 95 -20.67 14.14 -6.87
C ASP A 95 -22.06 14.05 -7.52
N SER A 96 -22.79 12.96 -7.31
CA SER A 96 -24.18 12.79 -7.77
C SER A 96 -25.20 13.50 -6.87
N MET A 97 -24.84 13.77 -5.61
CA MET A 97 -25.64 14.63 -4.75
C MET A 97 -25.69 16.02 -5.37
N GLN A 98 -26.90 16.51 -5.63
CA GLN A 98 -27.11 17.87 -6.16
C GLN A 98 -26.82 18.96 -5.12
N GLU A 99 -26.52 18.56 -3.88
CA GLU A 99 -26.18 19.42 -2.76
C GLU A 99 -24.69 19.78 -2.79
N ALA A 100 -24.39 21.01 -2.40
CA ALA A 100 -23.01 21.49 -2.32
C ALA A 100 -22.41 21.07 -0.97
N VAL A 101 -21.30 20.33 -1.00
CA VAL A 101 -20.67 19.77 0.21
C VAL A 101 -19.24 20.29 0.35
N ILE A 102 -18.89 20.74 1.56
CA ILE A 102 -17.53 21.12 1.97
C ILE A 102 -17.15 20.32 3.21
N ALA A 103 -15.94 19.77 3.21
CA ALA A 103 -15.29 19.23 4.39
C ALA A 103 -14.32 20.27 4.96
N VAL A 104 -14.35 20.44 6.29
CA VAL A 104 -13.47 21.34 7.04
C VAL A 104 -12.70 20.60 8.13
N ASP A 105 -11.46 21.02 8.37
CA ASP A 105 -10.61 20.51 9.45
C ASP A 105 -10.99 21.13 10.81
N ALA A 106 -10.37 20.62 11.88
CA ALA A 106 -10.61 21.10 13.25
C ALA A 106 -10.19 22.58 13.48
N ALA A 107 -9.43 23.17 12.55
CA ALA A 107 -9.04 24.57 12.57
C ALA A 107 -9.93 25.44 11.64
N GLY A 108 -11.00 24.88 11.08
CA GLY A 108 -11.93 25.58 10.19
C GLY A 108 -11.37 25.82 8.78
N ARG A 109 -10.37 25.05 8.34
CA ARG A 109 -9.83 25.12 6.96
C ARG A 109 -10.47 24.07 6.06
N ILE A 110 -10.64 24.41 4.79
CA ILE A 110 -11.25 23.54 3.78
C ILE A 110 -10.30 22.38 3.49
N SER A 111 -10.75 21.15 3.75
CA SER A 111 -10.00 19.92 3.46
C SER A 111 -10.41 19.29 2.13
N TRP A 112 -11.67 19.44 1.70
CA TRP A 112 -12.20 18.95 0.43
C TRP A 112 -13.55 19.61 0.09
N SER A 113 -13.93 19.63 -1.18
CA SER A 113 -15.27 20.08 -1.63
C SER A 113 -15.71 19.33 -2.90
N ASN A 114 -17.00 19.00 -3.01
CA ASN A 114 -17.53 18.30 -4.18
C ASN A 114 -17.63 19.19 -5.43
N THR A 115 -17.87 18.57 -6.59
CA THR A 115 -17.96 19.27 -7.87
C THR A 115 -19.07 20.32 -7.91
N VAL A 116 -20.19 20.09 -7.22
CA VAL A 116 -21.29 21.07 -7.10
C VAL A 116 -20.81 22.34 -6.41
N MET A 117 -20.14 22.22 -5.27
CA MET A 117 -19.61 23.38 -4.54
C MET A 117 -18.54 24.13 -5.36
N GLN A 118 -17.68 23.40 -6.07
CA GLN A 118 -16.69 24.03 -6.95
C GLN A 118 -17.34 24.82 -8.10
N ARG A 119 -18.51 24.40 -8.60
CA ARG A 119 -19.29 25.16 -9.60
C ARG A 119 -19.93 26.42 -9.02
N ILE A 120 -20.38 26.36 -7.75
CA ILE A 120 -21.03 27.50 -7.08
C ILE A 120 -19.99 28.55 -6.67
N ALA A 121 -18.84 28.12 -6.13
CA ALA A 121 -17.83 29.01 -5.57
C ALA A 121 -16.38 28.64 -6.00
N PRO A 122 -16.05 28.73 -7.31
CA PRO A 122 -14.77 28.24 -7.85
C PRO A 122 -13.52 28.96 -7.32
N VAL A 123 -13.62 30.25 -6.98
CA VAL A 123 -12.48 31.07 -6.54
C VAL A 123 -12.18 30.89 -5.04
N ALA A 124 -13.14 30.38 -4.29
CA ALA A 124 -13.14 30.32 -2.82
C ALA A 124 -12.67 28.96 -2.26
N MET A 125 -12.63 27.91 -3.08
CA MET A 125 -12.47 26.51 -2.64
C MET A 125 -11.05 25.97 -2.83
N ARG A 126 -10.02 26.70 -2.38
CA ARG A 126 -8.64 26.14 -2.34
C ARG A 126 -8.45 25.30 -1.08
N GLN A 127 -7.98 24.08 -1.27
CA GLN A 127 -7.61 23.19 -0.17
C GLN A 127 -6.59 23.87 0.75
N GLY A 128 -6.83 23.81 2.07
CA GLY A 128 -6.00 24.44 3.09
C GLY A 128 -6.31 25.91 3.41
N GLN A 129 -7.22 26.57 2.68
CA GLN A 129 -7.67 27.92 3.04
C GLN A 129 -8.71 27.90 4.16
N ALA A 130 -8.73 28.95 4.99
CA ALA A 130 -9.73 29.13 6.03
C ALA A 130 -11.12 29.34 5.42
N LEU A 131 -12.13 28.64 5.94
CA LEU A 131 -13.52 28.71 5.42
C LEU A 131 -14.05 30.15 5.43
N VAL A 132 -13.62 30.98 6.38
CA VAL A 132 -13.98 32.41 6.50
C VAL A 132 -13.58 33.26 5.30
N HIS A 133 -12.57 32.84 4.52
CA HIS A 133 -12.19 33.52 3.28
C HIS A 133 -13.07 33.12 2.10
N ALA A 134 -13.73 31.98 2.22
CA ALA A 134 -14.52 31.37 1.18
C ALA A 134 -16.02 31.68 1.30
N VAL A 135 -16.53 31.70 2.53
CA VAL A 135 -17.93 32.01 2.87
C VAL A 135 -17.93 33.15 3.87
N ARG A 136 -18.54 34.27 3.52
CA ARG A 136 -18.64 35.47 4.37
C ARG A 136 -19.98 35.60 5.11
N ASP A 137 -20.75 34.52 5.14
CA ASP A 137 -22.03 34.47 5.85
C ASP A 137 -21.79 34.20 7.34
N PRO A 138 -22.11 35.16 8.24
CA PRO A 138 -21.89 35.00 9.68
C PRO A 138 -22.67 33.83 10.29
N GLU A 139 -23.86 33.51 9.76
CA GLU A 139 -24.66 32.40 10.27
C GLU A 139 -24.02 31.05 9.92
N VAL A 140 -23.47 30.93 8.71
CA VAL A 140 -22.76 29.72 8.28
C VAL A 140 -21.48 29.53 9.10
N LEU A 141 -20.70 30.59 9.29
CA LEU A 141 -19.46 30.53 10.08
C LEU A 141 -19.73 30.21 11.55
N ALA A 142 -20.76 30.81 12.15
CA ALA A 142 -21.18 30.48 13.51
C ALA A 142 -21.63 29.02 13.59
N CYS A 143 -22.45 28.55 12.66
CA CYS A 143 -22.91 27.16 12.61
C CYS A 143 -21.73 26.17 12.59
N VAL A 144 -20.72 26.43 11.75
CA VAL A 144 -19.50 25.61 11.66
C VAL A 144 -18.68 25.66 12.95
N ASP A 145 -18.41 26.84 13.51
CA ASP A 145 -17.67 26.96 14.78
C ASP A 145 -18.38 26.20 15.92
N THR A 146 -19.70 26.32 16.00
CA THR A 146 -20.49 25.65 17.04
C THR A 146 -20.50 24.13 16.84
N ALA A 147 -20.63 23.66 15.60
CA ALA A 147 -20.55 22.23 15.28
C ALA A 147 -19.16 21.64 15.58
N LEU A 148 -18.07 22.39 15.33
CA LEU A 148 -16.71 21.98 15.65
C LEU A 148 -16.46 21.89 17.17
N ARG A 149 -17.01 22.84 17.94
CA ARG A 149 -16.90 22.86 19.41
C ARG A 149 -17.72 21.75 20.08
N ASP A 150 -19.00 21.65 19.72
CA ASP A 150 -19.94 20.75 20.38
C ASP A 150 -19.85 19.31 19.83
N ARG A 151 -19.19 19.12 18.68
CA ARG A 151 -19.14 17.86 17.91
C ARG A 151 -20.53 17.26 17.64
N GLN A 152 -21.54 18.12 17.50
CA GLN A 152 -22.90 17.72 17.18
C GLN A 152 -23.32 18.30 15.83
N PRO A 153 -24.17 17.58 15.07
CA PRO A 153 -24.71 18.10 13.82
C PRO A 153 -25.55 19.35 14.10
N ARG A 154 -25.26 20.43 13.37
CA ARG A 154 -26.01 21.69 13.40
C ARG A 154 -26.54 21.99 12.01
N SER A 155 -27.71 22.60 11.96
CA SER A 155 -28.30 23.13 10.73
C SER A 155 -28.51 24.64 10.89
N GLY A 156 -28.24 25.37 9.81
CA GLY A 156 -28.42 26.82 9.72
C GLY A 156 -28.78 27.18 8.29
N ARG A 157 -29.30 28.38 8.07
CA ARG A 157 -29.70 28.83 6.74
C ARG A 157 -28.60 29.74 6.19
N ALA A 158 -28.02 29.37 5.06
CA ALA A 158 -27.15 30.29 4.33
C ALA A 158 -28.02 31.37 3.68
N THR A 159 -27.72 32.62 3.97
CA THR A 159 -28.37 33.80 3.40
C THR A 159 -27.60 34.30 2.17
N SER A 160 -26.29 34.03 2.10
CA SER A 160 -25.48 34.18 0.89
C SER A 160 -24.43 33.07 0.77
N VAL A 161 -24.31 32.48 -0.43
CA VAL A 161 -23.25 31.48 -0.77
C VAL A 161 -22.18 32.09 -1.70
N ALA A 162 -22.32 33.37 -2.05
CA ALA A 162 -21.34 34.11 -2.85
C ALA A 162 -20.52 35.08 -1.97
N PRO A 163 -19.24 35.34 -2.33
CA PRO A 163 -18.36 36.26 -1.62
C PRO A 163 -18.85 37.73 -1.59
#